data_AF-A0AA42BBY2-F1
#
_entry.id   AF-A0AA42BBY2-F1
#
_cell.length_a   1.000
_cell.length_b   1.000
_cell.length_c   1.000
_cell.angle_alpha   90.00
_cell.angle_beta   90.00
_cell.angle_gamma   90.00
#
_symmetry.space_group_name_H-M   'P 1'
#
loop_
_entity.id
_entity.type
_entity.pdbx_description
1 polymer ?
#
loop_
_entity_poly.entity_id
_entity_poly.type
_entity_poly.pdbx_seq_one_letter_code
_entity_poly.pdbx_strand_id
1 'polypeptide(L)'
;MEKTPVSGSRRRRQLGAPLLWMAAAVIAALLAAHISAPGETAAQPGPLESAAAPAEPIPGCTYFPETGHNLCAGFLRYWEQFGGLAIFGYPLTEEYRDPETGLTTQWFERARFEWHPGTYPERHDVLLGLLGHELVALREGSDPTFPTGPFSPAGPKPGCLYFAETGHNLCAGFRAYWEQFGGLAVFGYPISEEFREVNPDDGREYTVQYFERQRFEWHPGAWPERYDVLLGRLGAQLLAQRLAPSSPAPTPTPEPVVPPEDARLSLEPTSDVNPVGTEHTVVARVEVGGRPVVNVRVTFVVTGGGNPEPAAGEVLTDASGHARFTFTNDQPVTNIVRGFIDVNNDGDRDPNEPQDRATKRWLAGSLTVRPDAMTTEAEVGDATADATATLVVRDERGPAEGIPVLLEIRDSDTPSGTRASASFAACPVNDDIAPGATDAIGQFSRPLFACGIVDDGVNDTVTVNAYWDSNANGQLDPDLDVLLDSVTFTVDDL
;
A
#
# COMPACT_ATOMS: atom_id res chain seq x y z
N MET A 1 85.79 -12.49 -14.51
CA MET A 1 86.28 -11.99 -15.80
C MET A 1 85.45 -12.62 -16.91
N GLU A 2 84.54 -11.80 -17.43
CA GLU A 2 84.24 -11.54 -18.85
C GLU A 2 84.08 -12.68 -19.90
N LYS A 3 82.83 -12.73 -20.41
CA LYS A 3 82.31 -12.88 -21.80
C LYS A 3 82.79 -14.03 -22.74
N THR A 4 81.76 -14.74 -23.23
CA THR A 4 81.42 -15.20 -24.60
C THR A 4 82.39 -14.85 -25.75
N PRO A 5 82.52 -15.67 -26.84
CA PRO A 5 81.53 -15.69 -27.97
C PRO A 5 81.47 -17.00 -28.84
N VAL A 6 80.34 -17.39 -29.49
CA VAL A 6 79.83 -17.18 -30.89
C VAL A 6 80.28 -18.17 -32.01
N SER A 7 79.32 -18.49 -32.90
CA SER A 7 79.40 -18.95 -34.32
C SER A 7 79.44 -20.47 -34.57
N GLY A 8 78.79 -21.10 -35.56
CA GLY A 8 77.95 -20.64 -36.67
C GLY A 8 77.95 -21.63 -37.86
N SER A 9 76.75 -21.92 -38.40
CA SER A 9 76.43 -22.07 -39.85
C SER A 9 76.37 -23.43 -40.59
N ARG A 10 75.19 -23.63 -41.25
CA ARG A 10 74.89 -24.13 -42.64
C ARG A 10 75.05 -25.64 -42.95
N ARG A 11 74.27 -26.30 -43.84
CA ARG A 11 72.96 -26.15 -44.55
C ARG A 11 72.80 -27.37 -45.50
N ARG A 12 71.58 -27.88 -45.72
CA ARG A 12 70.93 -28.37 -47.00
C ARG A 12 69.95 -29.55 -46.72
N ARG A 13 68.62 -29.36 -46.86
CA ARG A 13 67.72 -29.42 -48.07
C ARG A 13 67.28 -30.88 -48.39
N GLN A 14 66.03 -31.25 -48.71
CA GLN A 14 64.73 -30.59 -48.98
C GLN A 14 63.68 -31.72 -49.24
N LEU A 15 62.42 -31.69 -48.77
CA LEU A 15 61.13 -31.47 -49.52
C LEU A 15 60.04 -32.29 -48.76
N GLY A 16 58.78 -31.91 -48.52
CA GLY A 16 57.97 -30.72 -48.79
C GLY A 16 56.65 -30.77 -47.97
N ALA A 17 56.08 -29.62 -47.65
CA ALA A 17 54.78 -29.38 -46.99
C ALA A 17 53.73 -28.94 -48.05
N PRO A 18 52.45 -28.52 -47.77
CA PRO A 18 51.95 -27.80 -46.57
C PRO A 18 50.51 -28.25 -46.12
N LEU A 19 49.76 -27.67 -45.16
CA LEU A 19 49.72 -26.32 -44.57
C LEU A 19 48.92 -26.35 -43.23
N LEU A 20 49.63 -26.10 -42.11
CA LEU A 20 49.29 -25.28 -40.91
C LEU A 20 47.96 -25.43 -40.13
N TRP A 21 47.86 -25.34 -38.79
CA TRP A 21 48.75 -25.07 -37.62
C TRP A 21 47.97 -25.51 -36.35
N MET A 22 48.49 -26.31 -35.41
CA MET A 22 49.52 -26.13 -34.35
C MET A 22 48.86 -26.26 -32.96
N ALA A 23 49.57 -27.01 -32.11
CA ALA A 23 49.18 -27.50 -30.79
C ALA A 23 49.74 -26.63 -29.65
N ALA A 24 49.33 -26.90 -28.40
CA ALA A 24 50.19 -27.38 -27.31
C ALA A 24 49.59 -27.13 -25.91
N ALA A 25 49.75 -28.10 -25.00
CA ALA A 25 49.76 -27.87 -23.55
C ALA A 25 50.58 -28.97 -22.84
N VAL A 26 51.43 -28.58 -21.89
CA VAL A 26 52.18 -29.47 -20.98
C VAL A 26 52.23 -28.85 -19.57
N ILE A 27 52.08 -29.74 -18.58
CA ILE A 27 52.51 -29.72 -17.15
C ILE A 27 51.52 -29.23 -16.09
N ALA A 28 51.25 -30.16 -15.17
CA ALA A 28 50.42 -30.09 -13.99
C ALA A 28 51.11 -29.49 -12.75
N ALA A 29 50.34 -28.79 -11.93
CA ALA A 29 50.59 -28.58 -10.50
C ALA A 29 49.23 -28.46 -9.77
N LEU A 30 49.08 -29.23 -8.69
CA LEU A 30 48.20 -29.02 -7.53
C LEU A 30 46.84 -28.31 -7.78
N LEU A 31 45.77 -29.06 -8.05
CA LEU A 31 44.42 -28.57 -7.74
C LEU A 31 44.07 -28.98 -6.30
N ALA A 32 44.49 -28.16 -5.34
CA ALA A 32 43.56 -27.83 -4.27
C ALA A 32 42.49 -26.98 -4.93
N ALA A 33 41.27 -27.50 -5.08
CA ALA A 33 40.13 -26.69 -5.46
C ALA A 33 40.02 -25.56 -4.43
N HIS A 34 40.46 -24.37 -4.82
CA HIS A 34 40.23 -23.18 -4.03
C HIS A 34 38.72 -23.00 -4.02
N ILE A 35 38.10 -23.22 -2.86
CA ILE A 35 36.76 -22.75 -2.60
C ILE A 35 36.86 -21.23 -2.73
N SER A 36 36.43 -20.68 -3.87
CA SER A 36 36.29 -19.24 -3.98
C SER A 36 35.32 -18.79 -2.91
N ALA A 37 35.82 -17.96 -1.99
CA ALA A 37 35.00 -17.24 -1.03
C ALA A 37 33.93 -16.45 -1.79
N PRO A 38 32.69 -16.37 -1.30
CA PRO A 38 31.77 -15.35 -1.78
C PRO A 38 32.32 -13.96 -1.51
N GLY A 39 32.06 -13.01 -2.42
CA GLY A 39 31.89 -11.62 -2.01
C GLY A 39 33.07 -10.65 -2.04
N GLU A 40 34.21 -10.93 -2.67
CA GLU A 40 35.21 -9.87 -2.92
C GLU A 40 35.11 -9.27 -4.35
N THR A 41 34.66 -10.06 -5.33
CA THR A 41 34.46 -9.61 -6.73
C THR A 41 33.01 -9.32 -7.11
N ALA A 42 32.02 -9.80 -6.35
CA ALA A 42 30.59 -9.60 -6.64
C ALA A 42 29.97 -8.45 -5.83
N ALA A 43 30.52 -8.14 -4.65
CA ALA A 43 30.03 -7.04 -3.84
C ALA A 43 30.32 -5.70 -4.52
N GLN A 44 29.27 -4.96 -4.89
CA GLN A 44 29.42 -3.63 -5.43
C GLN A 44 29.86 -2.66 -4.32
N PRO A 45 30.92 -1.86 -4.54
CA PRO A 45 31.25 -0.76 -3.64
C PRO A 45 30.23 0.35 -3.84
N GLY A 46 29.32 0.54 -2.88
CA GLY A 46 28.31 1.59 -2.99
C GLY A 46 27.32 1.61 -1.83
N PRO A 47 26.56 2.70 -1.69
CA PRO A 47 25.49 2.81 -0.69
C PRO A 47 24.30 1.90 -1.07
N LEU A 48 23.44 1.57 -0.11
CA LEU A 48 22.32 0.65 -0.26
C LEU A 48 21.40 1.02 -1.45
N GLU A 49 21.21 2.32 -1.70
CA GLU A 49 20.40 2.83 -2.80
C GLU A 49 20.94 2.38 -4.17
N SER A 50 22.26 2.32 -4.33
CA SER A 50 22.88 1.84 -5.57
C SER A 50 22.71 0.33 -5.70
N ALA A 51 22.76 -0.41 -4.60
CA ALA A 51 22.57 -1.86 -4.60
C ALA A 51 21.11 -2.24 -4.89
N ALA A 52 20.16 -1.40 -4.48
CA ALA A 52 18.72 -1.60 -4.72
C ALA A 52 18.26 -1.20 -6.14
N ALA A 53 19.11 -0.54 -6.93
CA ALA A 53 18.77 -0.23 -8.31
C ALA A 53 18.84 -1.50 -9.19
N PRO A 54 17.96 -1.64 -10.21
CA PRO A 54 18.03 -2.76 -11.15
C PRO A 54 19.41 -2.86 -11.80
N ALA A 55 19.93 -4.08 -11.92
CA ALA A 55 21.23 -4.38 -12.46
C ALA A 55 21.14 -5.19 -13.75
N GLU A 56 22.18 -5.12 -14.58
CA GLU A 56 22.29 -5.99 -15.75
C GLU A 56 22.67 -7.42 -15.34
N PRO A 57 22.29 -8.45 -16.13
CA PRO A 57 22.66 -9.84 -15.84
C PRO A 57 24.18 -10.06 -15.80
N ILE A 58 24.66 -10.72 -14.74
CA ILE A 58 26.08 -11.00 -14.52
C ILE A 58 26.41 -12.47 -14.89
N PRO A 59 27.40 -12.72 -15.77
CA PRO A 59 27.83 -14.08 -16.09
C PRO A 59 28.28 -14.86 -14.84
N GLY A 60 27.69 -16.05 -14.62
CA GLY A 60 27.99 -16.89 -13.47
C GLY A 60 27.11 -16.65 -12.24
N CYS A 61 26.15 -15.72 -12.35
CA CYS A 61 25.09 -15.50 -11.36
C CYS A 61 23.73 -15.93 -11.92
N THR A 62 22.76 -16.12 -11.03
CA THR A 62 21.35 -16.28 -11.40
C THR A 62 20.70 -14.90 -11.41
N TYR A 63 20.22 -14.47 -12.58
CA TYR A 63 19.49 -13.22 -12.75
C TYR A 63 17.99 -13.44 -12.61
N PHE A 64 17.33 -12.61 -11.80
CA PHE A 64 15.90 -12.65 -11.55
C PHE A 64 15.21 -11.48 -12.25
N PRO A 65 14.60 -11.68 -13.43
CA PRO A 65 13.93 -10.60 -14.15
C PRO A 65 12.74 -9.99 -13.41
N GLU A 66 12.15 -10.72 -12.45
CA GLU A 66 11.03 -10.26 -11.63
C GLU A 66 11.39 -9.04 -10.78
N THR A 67 12.65 -8.93 -10.35
CA THR A 67 13.14 -7.85 -9.49
C THR A 67 14.31 -7.07 -10.11
N GLY A 68 14.93 -7.60 -11.17
CA GLY A 68 16.07 -6.97 -11.84
C GLY A 68 17.40 -7.15 -11.10
N HIS A 69 17.55 -8.22 -10.32
CA HIS A 69 18.74 -8.44 -9.48
C HIS A 69 19.42 -9.79 -9.71
N ASN A 70 20.71 -9.82 -9.43
CA ASN A 70 21.55 -11.01 -9.54
C ASN A 70 21.79 -11.65 -8.16
N LEU A 71 21.86 -12.98 -8.15
CA LEU A 71 22.27 -13.76 -6.99
C LEU A 71 23.49 -14.59 -7.34
N CYS A 72 24.57 -14.40 -6.60
CA CYS A 72 25.89 -14.90 -6.95
C CYS A 72 26.50 -15.79 -5.84
N ALA A 73 27.54 -16.52 -6.23
CA ALA A 73 28.51 -17.16 -5.32
C ALA A 73 27.91 -17.95 -4.13
N GLY A 74 28.23 -17.55 -2.90
CA GLY A 74 27.88 -18.25 -1.66
C GLY A 74 26.45 -17.96 -1.22
N PHE A 75 25.94 -16.76 -1.50
CA PHE A 75 24.54 -16.42 -1.26
C PHE A 75 23.62 -17.22 -2.19
N LEU A 76 23.99 -17.42 -3.46
CA LEU A 76 23.29 -18.32 -4.37
C LEU A 76 23.24 -19.75 -3.82
N ARG A 77 24.39 -20.29 -3.41
CA ARG A 77 24.46 -21.66 -2.86
C ARG A 77 23.64 -21.82 -1.59
N TYR A 78 23.66 -20.82 -0.70
CA TYR A 78 22.85 -20.83 0.51
C TYR A 78 21.36 -20.76 0.18
N TRP A 79 20.96 -19.87 -0.71
CA TRP A 79 19.57 -19.73 -1.17
C TRP A 79 19.07 -21.05 -1.76
N GLU A 80 19.79 -21.67 -2.69
CA GLU A 80 19.39 -22.92 -3.33
C GLU A 80 19.28 -24.09 -2.32
N GLN A 81 20.17 -24.15 -1.34
CA GLN A 81 20.25 -25.28 -0.42
C GLN A 81 19.25 -25.19 0.75
N PHE A 82 19.00 -23.98 1.27
CA PHE A 82 18.33 -23.82 2.57
C PHE A 82 16.93 -23.22 2.52
N GLY A 83 16.41 -22.84 1.35
CA GLY A 83 15.01 -22.40 1.30
C GLY A 83 14.50 -21.85 -0.03
N GLY A 84 15.38 -21.36 -0.88
CA GLY A 84 15.05 -20.87 -2.21
C GLY A 84 13.97 -19.80 -2.20
N LEU A 85 13.22 -19.74 -3.31
CA LEU A 85 12.14 -18.76 -3.52
C LEU A 85 11.06 -18.85 -2.43
N ALA A 86 10.78 -20.06 -1.97
CA ALA A 86 9.77 -20.35 -0.97
C ALA A 86 9.98 -19.65 0.37
N ILE A 87 11.23 -19.60 0.82
CA ILE A 87 11.60 -19.13 2.15
C ILE A 87 12.15 -17.71 2.10
N PHE A 88 13.03 -17.44 1.14
CA PHE A 88 13.75 -16.15 1.08
C PHE A 88 13.11 -15.17 0.10
N GLY A 89 12.38 -15.66 -0.91
CA GLY A 89 11.86 -14.84 -1.99
C GLY A 89 12.93 -14.44 -3.01
N TYR A 90 12.58 -13.48 -3.85
CA TYR A 90 13.50 -12.89 -4.83
C TYR A 90 14.51 -11.94 -4.17
N PRO A 91 15.73 -11.78 -4.73
CA PRO A 91 16.65 -10.73 -4.32
C PRO A 91 16.08 -9.35 -4.65
N LEU A 92 16.32 -8.38 -3.76
CA LEU A 92 15.89 -6.98 -3.88
C LEU A 92 17.06 -5.99 -3.96
N THR A 93 18.28 -6.49 -3.83
CA THR A 93 19.51 -5.72 -4.05
C THR A 93 20.55 -6.60 -4.72
N GLU A 94 21.59 -6.00 -5.27
CA GLU A 94 22.87 -6.67 -5.49
C GLU A 94 23.57 -6.99 -4.16
N GLU A 95 24.59 -7.85 -4.18
CA GLU A 95 25.53 -7.98 -3.07
C GLU A 95 26.27 -6.64 -2.91
N TYR A 96 26.29 -6.10 -1.69
CA TYR A 96 27.01 -4.86 -1.38
C TYR A 96 27.70 -4.96 -0.03
N ARG A 97 28.71 -4.11 0.18
CA ARG A 97 29.35 -4.00 1.49
C ARG A 97 28.59 -2.97 2.32
N ASP A 98 27.85 -3.45 3.30
CA ASP A 98 27.08 -2.60 4.20
C ASP A 98 28.01 -1.64 4.96
N PRO A 99 27.85 -0.31 4.78
CA PRO A 99 28.73 0.66 5.44
C PRO A 99 28.54 0.70 6.96
N GLU A 100 27.39 0.29 7.49
CA GLU A 100 27.12 0.30 8.93
C GLU A 100 27.80 -0.87 9.65
N THR A 101 27.62 -2.09 9.11
CA THR A 101 28.12 -3.32 9.73
C THR A 101 29.48 -3.75 9.19
N GLY A 102 29.86 -3.28 8.00
CA GLY A 102 31.06 -3.72 7.27
C GLY A 102 30.95 -5.13 6.67
N LEU A 103 29.79 -5.77 6.78
CA LEU A 103 29.53 -7.10 6.23
C LEU A 103 29.15 -7.01 4.75
N THR A 104 29.42 -8.08 4.00
CA THR A 104 28.80 -8.25 2.68
C THR A 104 27.36 -8.70 2.90
N THR A 105 26.43 -7.95 2.34
CA THR A 105 24.99 -8.07 2.61
C THR A 105 24.21 -8.10 1.31
N GLN A 106 23.11 -8.85 1.30
CA GLN A 106 22.12 -8.80 0.22
C GLN A 106 20.70 -8.93 0.81
N TRP A 107 19.78 -8.10 0.33
CA TRP A 107 18.39 -8.13 0.73
C TRP A 107 17.55 -8.98 -0.22
N PHE A 108 16.57 -9.68 0.35
CA PHE A 108 15.57 -10.48 -0.35
C PHE A 108 14.19 -10.07 0.14
N GLU A 109 13.12 -10.50 -0.53
CA GLU A 109 11.76 -10.19 -0.10
C GLU A 109 11.49 -10.55 1.37
N ARG A 110 12.05 -11.66 1.84
CA ARG A 110 11.72 -12.23 3.15
C ARG A 110 12.91 -12.38 4.09
N ALA A 111 14.11 -11.99 3.67
CA ALA A 111 15.34 -12.19 4.44
C ALA A 111 16.42 -11.17 4.09
N ARG A 112 17.43 -11.07 4.95
CA ARG A 112 18.71 -10.39 4.68
C ARG A 112 19.84 -11.37 4.93
N PHE A 113 20.66 -11.61 3.91
CA PHE A 113 21.84 -12.47 4.02
C PHE A 113 23.04 -11.61 4.39
N GLU A 114 23.81 -12.09 5.35
CA GLU A 114 25.03 -11.45 5.84
C GLU A 114 26.15 -12.47 5.77
N TRP A 115 27.29 -12.09 5.21
CA TRP A 115 28.45 -12.97 5.10
C TRP A 115 29.39 -12.83 6.31
N HIS A 116 29.61 -13.94 7.02
CA HIS A 116 30.38 -14.04 8.26
C HIS A 116 31.52 -15.06 8.10
N PRO A 117 32.65 -14.69 7.46
CA PRO A 117 33.70 -15.62 7.05
C PRO A 117 34.23 -16.49 8.19
N GLY A 118 34.24 -17.80 7.98
CA GLY A 118 34.75 -18.81 8.93
C GLY A 118 33.84 -19.10 10.12
N THR A 119 32.63 -18.53 10.16
CA THR A 119 31.69 -18.72 11.28
C THR A 119 30.92 -20.02 11.15
N TYR A 120 30.45 -20.36 9.95
CA TYR A 120 29.69 -21.59 9.68
C TYR A 120 29.95 -22.07 8.22
N PRO A 121 31.10 -22.68 7.93
CA PRO A 121 31.46 -23.05 6.56
C PRO A 121 30.46 -24.01 5.90
N GLU A 122 29.83 -24.89 6.67
CA GLU A 122 28.77 -25.80 6.21
C GLU A 122 27.49 -25.10 5.77
N ARG A 123 27.34 -23.82 6.14
CA ARG A 123 26.26 -22.91 5.73
C ARG A 123 26.78 -21.77 4.85
N HIS A 124 27.87 -22.02 4.14
CA HIS A 124 28.52 -21.04 3.25
C HIS A 124 28.88 -19.73 3.95
N ASP A 125 29.10 -19.79 5.28
CA ASP A 125 29.35 -18.62 6.12
C ASP A 125 28.23 -17.55 6.06
N VAL A 126 26.99 -17.95 5.73
CA VAL A 126 25.84 -17.03 5.69
C VAL A 126 25.08 -17.07 7.01
N LEU A 127 24.85 -15.89 7.58
CA LEU A 127 23.87 -15.68 8.64
C LEU A 127 22.73 -14.81 8.13
N LEU A 128 21.56 -15.01 8.75
CA LEU A 128 20.37 -14.23 8.43
C LEU A 128 20.18 -13.14 9.48
N GLY A 129 19.93 -11.91 8.99
CA GLY A 129 19.56 -10.78 9.83
C GLY A 129 18.30 -11.05 10.66
N LEU A 130 18.24 -10.47 11.85
CA LEU A 130 17.13 -10.65 12.81
C LEU A 130 15.93 -9.76 12.44
N LEU A 131 15.41 -9.92 11.23
CA LEU A 131 14.40 -9.02 10.66
C LEU A 131 13.09 -8.97 11.46
N GLY A 132 12.73 -10.05 12.17
CA GLY A 132 11.58 -10.03 13.05
C GLY A 132 11.78 -9.09 14.24
N HIS A 133 12.96 -9.16 14.88
CA HIS A 133 13.31 -8.21 15.94
C HIS A 133 13.37 -6.76 15.45
N GLU A 134 14.01 -6.53 14.29
CA GLU A 134 14.13 -5.19 13.72
C GLU A 134 12.76 -4.57 13.44
N LEU A 135 11.85 -5.35 12.84
CA LEU A 135 10.51 -4.86 12.52
C LEU A 135 9.65 -4.61 13.77
N VAL A 136 9.72 -5.49 14.77
CA VAL A 136 9.00 -5.29 16.04
C VAL A 136 9.48 -4.03 16.74
N ALA A 137 10.80 -3.85 16.88
CA ALA A 137 11.37 -2.66 17.51
C ALA A 137 10.97 -1.37 16.78
N LEU A 138 10.93 -1.41 15.44
CA LEU A 138 10.45 -0.29 14.64
C LEU A 138 8.98 0.02 14.92
N ARG A 139 8.11 -1.00 14.91
CA ARG A 139 6.66 -0.83 15.09
C ARG A 139 6.30 -0.39 16.51
N GLU A 140 6.91 -0.97 17.54
CA GLU A 140 6.71 -0.54 18.94
C GLU A 140 7.03 0.95 19.14
N GLY A 141 8.01 1.49 18.41
CA GLY A 141 8.41 2.89 18.50
C GLY A 141 7.59 3.85 17.62
N SER A 142 6.84 3.35 16.63
CA SER A 142 6.22 4.19 15.59
C SER A 142 4.71 4.01 15.43
N ASP A 143 4.16 2.88 15.85
CA ASP A 143 2.76 2.52 15.70
C ASP A 143 2.09 2.39 17.08
N PRO A 144 1.26 3.38 17.49
CA PRO A 144 0.59 3.34 18.79
C PRO A 144 -0.47 2.23 18.89
N THR A 145 -0.84 1.61 17.76
CA THR A 145 -1.80 0.50 17.71
C THR A 145 -1.13 -0.87 17.72
N PHE A 146 0.22 -0.92 17.77
CA PHE A 146 0.97 -2.16 17.78
C PHE A 146 0.61 -3.04 19.01
N PRO A 147 0.18 -4.29 18.81
CA PRO A 147 -0.22 -5.16 19.91
C PRO A 147 1.01 -5.71 20.64
N THR A 148 1.42 -5.07 21.74
CA THR A 148 2.57 -5.51 22.56
C THR A 148 2.32 -6.76 23.40
N GLY A 149 1.04 -7.09 23.66
CA GLY A 149 0.64 -8.25 24.45
C GLY A 149 1.19 -9.59 23.94
N PRO A 150 0.99 -9.94 22.65
CA PRO A 150 1.58 -11.14 22.05
C PRO A 150 3.11 -11.26 22.17
N PHE A 151 3.85 -10.17 22.29
CA PHE A 151 5.32 -10.15 22.41
C PHE A 151 5.81 -10.23 23.86
N SER A 152 4.89 -10.27 24.83
CA SER A 152 5.25 -10.51 26.23
C SER A 152 5.46 -12.00 26.49
N PRO A 153 6.44 -12.40 27.35
CA PRO A 153 6.68 -13.80 27.68
C PRO A 153 5.43 -14.52 28.19
N ALA A 154 5.18 -15.71 27.64
CA ALA A 154 4.13 -16.60 28.06
C ALA A 154 4.69 -17.77 28.90
N GLY A 155 3.82 -18.39 29.70
CA GLY A 155 4.13 -19.68 30.32
C GLY A 155 4.08 -20.83 29.30
N PRO A 156 4.70 -21.98 29.60
CA PRO A 156 4.66 -23.15 28.72
C PRO A 156 3.23 -23.69 28.55
N LYS A 157 2.84 -23.96 27.30
CA LYS A 157 1.53 -24.49 26.91
C LYS A 157 1.59 -26.00 26.57
N PRO A 158 0.67 -26.83 27.09
CA PRO A 158 0.58 -28.24 26.70
C PRO A 158 0.40 -28.42 25.19
N GLY A 159 1.16 -29.33 24.58
CA GLY A 159 1.09 -29.61 23.13
C GLY A 159 1.92 -28.68 22.24
N CYS A 160 2.55 -27.65 22.80
CA CYS A 160 3.43 -26.73 22.08
C CYS A 160 4.91 -26.99 22.41
N LEU A 161 5.80 -26.56 21.51
CA LEU A 161 7.21 -26.37 21.85
C LEU A 161 7.36 -25.05 22.60
N TYR A 162 7.88 -25.10 23.82
CA TYR A 162 8.18 -23.90 24.60
C TYR A 162 9.67 -23.60 24.56
N PHE A 163 10.02 -22.35 24.28
CA PHE A 163 11.39 -21.86 24.26
C PHE A 163 11.62 -20.97 25.47
N ALA A 164 12.44 -21.43 26.41
CA ALA A 164 12.72 -20.69 27.64
C ALA A 164 13.61 -19.46 27.37
N GLU A 165 14.34 -19.47 26.26
CA GLU A 165 15.22 -18.41 25.78
C GLU A 165 14.46 -17.11 25.51
N THR A 166 13.25 -17.22 24.96
CA THR A 166 12.39 -16.08 24.62
C THR A 166 11.09 -16.04 25.43
N GLY A 167 10.74 -17.15 26.08
CA GLY A 167 9.50 -17.28 26.84
C GLY A 167 8.26 -17.48 25.95
N HIS A 168 8.41 -17.98 24.72
CA HIS A 168 7.29 -18.13 23.78
C HIS A 168 7.02 -19.58 23.37
N ASN A 169 5.77 -19.82 22.99
CA ASN A 169 5.29 -21.12 22.56
C ASN A 169 5.14 -21.18 21.04
N LEU A 170 5.48 -22.32 20.46
CA LEU A 170 5.28 -22.64 19.05
C LEU A 170 4.38 -23.86 18.92
N CYS A 171 3.22 -23.67 18.30
CA CYS A 171 2.13 -24.64 18.32
C CYS A 171 1.74 -25.08 16.89
N ALA A 172 0.98 -26.17 16.80
CA ALA A 172 0.22 -26.59 15.61
C ALA A 172 0.98 -26.50 14.26
N GLY A 173 0.36 -25.89 13.24
CA GLY A 173 0.90 -25.83 11.88
C GLY A 173 2.19 -25.01 11.77
N PHE A 174 2.31 -23.91 12.52
CA PHE A 174 3.55 -23.13 12.58
C PHE A 174 4.72 -23.95 13.17
N ARG A 175 4.46 -24.77 14.18
CA ARG A 175 5.46 -25.72 14.70
C ARG A 175 5.89 -26.72 13.63
N ALA A 176 4.94 -27.37 12.95
CA ALA A 176 5.25 -28.35 11.92
C ALA A 176 6.08 -27.75 10.79
N TYR A 177 5.72 -26.54 10.34
CA TYR A 177 6.47 -25.82 9.33
C TYR A 177 7.90 -25.46 9.79
N TRP A 178 8.03 -24.92 11.01
CA TRP A 178 9.33 -24.56 11.58
C TRP A 178 10.26 -25.77 11.68
N GLU A 179 9.77 -26.90 12.22
CA GLU A 179 10.54 -28.14 12.37
C GLU A 179 10.99 -28.71 11.00
N GLN A 180 10.16 -28.58 9.96
CA GLN A 180 10.44 -29.17 8.64
C GLN A 180 11.34 -28.32 7.75
N PHE A 181 11.13 -27.00 7.69
CA PHE A 181 11.69 -26.19 6.59
C PHE A 181 12.90 -25.33 6.94
N GLY A 182 13.26 -25.20 8.22
CA GLY A 182 14.44 -24.39 8.54
C GLY A 182 14.82 -24.28 10.01
N GLY A 183 13.86 -24.48 10.90
CA GLY A 183 14.07 -24.49 12.34
C GLY A 183 14.77 -23.24 12.85
N LEU A 184 15.54 -23.42 13.92
CA LEU A 184 16.25 -22.35 14.63
C LEU A 184 17.18 -21.56 13.70
N ALA A 185 17.85 -22.24 12.77
CA ALA A 185 18.91 -21.61 12.02
C ALA A 185 18.42 -20.75 10.84
N VAL A 186 17.18 -20.95 10.38
CA VAL A 186 16.57 -20.12 9.34
C VAL A 186 15.60 -19.11 9.96
N PHE A 187 14.75 -19.55 10.88
CA PHE A 187 13.67 -18.71 11.42
C PHE A 187 14.01 -18.07 12.77
N GLY A 188 14.89 -18.68 13.56
CA GLY A 188 15.15 -18.28 14.93
C GLY A 188 14.11 -18.81 15.92
N TYR A 189 14.20 -18.31 17.15
CA TYR A 189 13.20 -18.55 18.19
C TYR A 189 11.91 -17.76 17.91
N PRO A 190 10.74 -18.23 18.36
CA PRO A 190 9.54 -17.40 18.40
C PRO A 190 9.75 -16.24 19.38
N ILE A 191 9.28 -15.05 19.01
CA ILE A 191 9.36 -13.81 19.81
C ILE A 191 7.97 -13.22 20.09
N SER A 192 6.93 -13.91 19.65
CA SER A 192 5.55 -13.62 20.01
C SER A 192 4.77 -14.91 20.19
N GLU A 193 3.60 -14.82 20.81
CA GLU A 193 2.53 -15.81 20.66
C GLU A 193 1.81 -15.60 19.30
N GLU A 194 0.96 -16.55 18.90
CA GLU A 194 0.09 -16.39 17.73
C GLU A 194 -0.99 -15.32 17.99
N PHE A 195 -1.21 -14.42 17.03
CA PHE A 195 -2.25 -13.38 17.09
C PHE A 195 -2.77 -12.99 15.70
N ARG A 196 -3.78 -12.14 15.62
CA ARG A 196 -4.34 -11.64 14.36
C ARG A 196 -3.68 -10.35 13.93
N GLU A 197 -3.27 -10.27 12.67
CA GLU A 197 -2.68 -9.07 12.08
C GLU A 197 -3.16 -8.89 10.63
N VAL A 198 -3.42 -7.64 10.24
CA VAL A 198 -3.70 -7.27 8.85
C VAL A 198 -2.40 -7.27 8.05
N ASN A 199 -2.34 -8.06 6.98
CA ASN A 199 -1.21 -8.06 6.07
C ASN A 199 -1.23 -6.75 5.23
N PRO A 200 -0.13 -5.98 5.22
CA PRO A 200 -0.06 -4.71 4.52
C PRO A 200 -0.07 -4.84 2.98
N ASP A 201 0.24 -6.01 2.42
CA ASP A 201 0.29 -6.25 0.98
C ASP A 201 -1.11 -6.47 0.37
N ASP A 202 -2.06 -7.03 1.11
CA ASP A 202 -3.40 -7.39 0.60
C ASP A 202 -4.59 -6.87 1.46
N GLY A 203 -4.31 -6.25 2.60
CA GLY A 203 -5.32 -5.71 3.52
C GLY A 203 -6.15 -6.77 4.26
N ARG A 204 -5.79 -8.04 4.17
CA ARG A 204 -6.53 -9.15 4.82
C ARG A 204 -5.93 -9.50 6.18
N GLU A 205 -6.78 -9.95 7.10
CA GLU A 205 -6.34 -10.40 8.42
C GLU A 205 -5.92 -11.88 8.38
N TYR A 206 -4.73 -12.16 8.91
CA TYR A 206 -4.20 -13.52 9.06
C TYR A 206 -3.85 -13.81 10.52
N THR A 207 -3.84 -15.09 10.88
CA THR A 207 -3.13 -15.51 12.11
C THR A 207 -1.65 -15.44 11.80
N VAL A 208 -0.89 -14.75 12.63
CA VAL A 208 0.55 -14.57 12.48
C VAL A 208 1.29 -14.95 13.75
N GLN A 209 2.57 -15.29 13.59
CA GLN A 209 3.52 -15.38 14.69
C GLN A 209 4.87 -14.85 14.25
N TYR A 210 5.50 -14.05 15.12
CA TYR A 210 6.83 -13.50 14.88
C TYR A 210 7.91 -14.40 15.47
N PHE A 211 8.99 -14.52 14.72
CA PHE A 211 10.24 -15.19 15.07
C PHE A 211 11.38 -14.19 14.92
N GLU A 212 12.56 -14.49 15.48
CA GLU A 212 13.71 -13.57 15.42
C GLU A 212 14.02 -13.09 13.99
N ARG A 213 13.80 -13.94 12.97
CA ARG A 213 14.17 -13.67 11.57
C ARG A 213 12.99 -13.62 10.61
N GLN A 214 11.76 -13.91 11.04
CA GLN A 214 10.63 -14.08 10.13
C GLN A 214 9.27 -13.84 10.79
N ARG A 215 8.25 -13.52 9.99
CA ARG A 215 6.83 -13.59 10.37
C ARG A 215 6.15 -14.72 9.60
N PHE A 216 5.55 -15.66 10.33
CA PHE A 216 4.71 -16.70 9.72
C PHE A 216 3.29 -16.18 9.64
N GLU A 217 2.61 -16.51 8.54
CA GLU A 217 1.23 -16.14 8.27
C GLU A 217 0.46 -17.40 7.88
N TRP A 218 -0.72 -17.57 8.47
CA TRP A 218 -1.60 -18.70 8.19
C TRP A 218 -2.56 -18.37 7.05
N HIS A 219 -2.39 -19.03 5.91
CA HIS A 219 -3.14 -18.84 4.67
C HIS A 219 -3.87 -20.14 4.27
N PRO A 220 -5.11 -20.36 4.77
CA PRO A 220 -5.85 -21.60 4.54
C PRO A 220 -5.97 -21.96 3.05
N GLY A 221 -5.52 -23.17 2.69
CA GLY A 221 -5.59 -23.69 1.33
C GLY A 221 -4.62 -23.07 0.34
N ALA A 222 -3.69 -22.19 0.77
CA ALA A 222 -2.72 -21.59 -0.15
C ALA A 222 -1.67 -22.62 -0.60
N TRP A 223 -1.12 -23.40 0.34
CA TRP A 223 -0.06 -24.39 0.07
C TRP A 223 -0.13 -25.54 1.08
N PRO A 224 -1.00 -26.55 0.87
CA PRO A 224 -1.17 -27.65 1.82
C PRO A 224 0.12 -28.45 2.08
N GLU A 225 1.00 -28.60 1.08
CA GLU A 225 2.31 -29.23 1.23
C GLU A 225 3.27 -28.44 2.14
N ARG A 226 2.92 -27.20 2.45
CA ARG A 226 3.62 -26.28 3.36
C ARG A 226 2.76 -25.90 4.56
N TYR A 227 1.77 -26.74 4.90
CA TYR A 227 0.90 -26.52 6.05
C TYR A 227 0.18 -25.17 6.01
N ASP A 228 -0.16 -24.66 4.84
CA ASP A 228 -0.84 -23.37 4.69
C ASP A 228 -0.03 -22.17 5.25
N VAL A 229 1.28 -22.32 5.47
CA VAL A 229 2.14 -21.24 5.98
C VAL A 229 2.78 -20.48 4.84
N LEU A 230 2.56 -19.18 4.81
CA LEU A 230 3.35 -18.22 4.04
C LEU A 230 4.20 -17.36 4.96
N LEU A 231 5.27 -16.82 4.40
CA LEU A 231 6.22 -15.97 5.11
C LEU A 231 6.03 -14.52 4.70
N GLY A 232 5.95 -13.64 5.70
CA GLY A 232 5.83 -12.20 5.50
C GLY A 232 7.07 -11.64 4.77
N ARG A 233 6.86 -10.58 3.98
CA ARG A 233 7.92 -9.93 3.19
C ARG A 233 8.75 -8.97 4.03
N LEU A 234 9.30 -9.45 5.15
CA LEU A 234 9.98 -8.58 6.14
C LEU A 234 11.22 -7.90 5.57
N GLY A 235 11.92 -8.55 4.64
CA GLY A 235 13.06 -7.95 3.95
C GLY A 235 12.64 -6.80 3.07
N ALA A 236 11.55 -6.93 2.31
CA ALA A 236 10.99 -5.85 1.50
C ALA A 236 10.52 -4.67 2.38
N GLN A 237 9.82 -4.94 3.48
CA GLN A 237 9.32 -3.91 4.40
C GLN A 237 10.46 -3.10 5.04
N LEU A 238 11.49 -3.76 5.57
CA LEU A 238 12.62 -3.08 6.19
C LEU A 238 13.55 -2.42 5.17
N LEU A 239 13.70 -2.99 3.97
CA LEU A 239 14.44 -2.35 2.88
C LEU A 239 13.75 -1.05 2.43
N ALA A 240 12.42 -1.07 2.27
CA ALA A 240 11.64 0.12 1.94
C ALA A 240 11.81 1.22 2.99
N GLN A 241 11.82 0.87 4.28
CA GLN A 241 12.09 1.82 5.37
C GLN A 241 13.51 2.39 5.34
N ARG A 242 14.51 1.60 4.92
CA ARG A 242 15.91 2.06 4.80
C ARG A 242 16.18 2.89 3.55
N LEU A 243 15.48 2.60 2.45
CA LEU A 243 15.57 3.33 1.20
C LEU A 243 14.65 4.57 1.18
N ALA A 244 13.66 4.61 2.08
CA ALA A 244 12.91 5.83 2.30
C ALA A 244 13.94 6.93 2.56
N PRO A 245 13.88 8.05 1.82
CA PRO A 245 14.80 9.15 2.06
C PRO A 245 14.75 9.42 3.55
N SER A 246 15.92 9.36 4.21
CA SER A 246 16.01 9.65 5.65
C SER A 246 15.16 10.89 5.85
N SER A 247 14.05 10.76 6.57
CA SER A 247 13.33 11.94 7.04
C SER A 247 14.43 12.76 7.67
N PRO A 248 14.77 13.95 7.11
CA PRO A 248 16.04 14.60 7.37
C PRO A 248 16.23 14.58 8.87
N ALA A 249 17.30 13.92 9.36
CA ALA A 249 17.59 13.76 10.78
C ALA A 249 17.17 15.06 11.45
N PRO A 250 16.23 15.06 12.43
CA PRO A 250 15.41 16.22 12.73
C PRO A 250 16.34 17.42 12.70
N THR A 251 16.27 18.18 11.61
CA THR A 251 16.86 19.51 11.59
C THR A 251 16.24 20.10 12.84
N PRO A 252 17.03 20.53 13.85
CA PRO A 252 16.50 20.90 15.17
C PRO A 252 15.21 21.64 14.87
N THR A 253 14.06 21.03 15.21
CA THR A 253 12.75 21.39 14.62
C THR A 253 12.78 22.88 14.49
N PRO A 254 12.89 23.46 13.27
CA PRO A 254 13.17 24.87 13.16
C PRO A 254 12.08 25.50 13.98
N GLU A 255 12.48 26.11 15.11
CA GLU A 255 11.54 26.66 16.07
C GLU A 255 10.52 27.40 15.23
N PRO A 256 9.21 27.14 15.40
CA PRO A 256 8.18 27.78 14.60
C PRO A 256 8.57 29.26 14.53
N VAL A 257 8.79 29.75 13.30
CA VAL A 257 9.31 31.10 13.15
C VAL A 257 8.23 31.99 13.72
N VAL A 258 8.54 32.73 14.79
CA VAL A 258 7.62 33.74 15.31
C VAL A 258 7.25 34.63 14.12
N PRO A 259 5.99 34.60 13.68
CA PRO A 259 5.58 35.30 12.47
C PRO A 259 5.86 36.79 12.64
N PRO A 260 6.27 37.50 11.58
CA PRO A 260 6.31 38.96 11.62
C PRO A 260 4.95 39.52 12.08
N GLU A 261 4.94 40.59 12.87
CA GLU A 261 3.72 41.22 13.41
C GLU A 261 2.71 41.62 12.31
N ASP A 262 3.15 41.72 11.05
CA ASP A 262 2.36 42.07 9.88
C ASP A 262 1.97 40.86 9.00
N ALA A 263 2.16 39.63 9.48
CA ALA A 263 1.70 38.42 8.78
C ALA A 263 0.18 38.44 8.54
N ARG A 264 -0.24 37.82 7.44
CA ARG A 264 -1.64 37.57 7.07
C ARG A 264 -1.84 36.09 6.86
N LEU A 265 -3.02 35.60 7.26
CA LEU A 265 -3.50 34.26 6.99
C LEU A 265 -4.76 34.38 6.12
N SER A 266 -4.87 33.57 5.08
CA SER A 266 -6.11 33.36 4.33
C SER A 266 -6.40 31.87 4.15
N LEU A 267 -7.68 31.48 4.17
CA LEU A 267 -8.12 30.11 3.93
C LEU A 267 -8.82 29.98 2.58
N GLU A 268 -8.40 29.00 1.78
CA GLU A 268 -9.01 28.65 0.50
C GLU A 268 -9.36 27.15 0.43
N PRO A 269 -10.53 26.79 -0.15
CA PRO A 269 -11.60 27.69 -0.55
C PRO A 269 -12.29 28.32 0.67
N THR A 270 -12.74 29.58 0.56
CA THR A 270 -13.46 30.27 1.65
C THR A 270 -14.83 29.65 1.94
N SER A 271 -15.42 29.02 0.94
CA SER A 271 -16.63 28.21 1.08
C SER A 271 -16.62 27.07 0.09
N ASP A 272 -17.13 25.91 0.49
CA ASP A 272 -17.25 24.76 -0.39
C ASP A 272 -18.41 23.83 0.03
N VAL A 273 -18.82 22.93 -0.87
CA VAL A 273 -19.95 22.00 -0.66
C VAL A 273 -19.53 20.59 -1.09
N ASN A 274 -19.70 19.59 -0.22
CA ASN A 274 -19.44 18.18 -0.56
C ASN A 274 -20.58 17.27 -0.11
N PRO A 275 -20.65 16.04 -0.64
CA PRO A 275 -21.38 14.95 -0.01
C PRO A 275 -20.83 14.58 1.36
N VAL A 276 -21.72 14.24 2.30
CA VAL A 276 -21.37 13.65 3.61
C VAL A 276 -20.41 12.46 3.43
N GLY A 277 -19.44 12.34 4.32
CA GLY A 277 -18.46 11.24 4.35
C GLY A 277 -17.26 11.40 3.40
N THR A 278 -17.27 12.40 2.51
CA THR A 278 -16.13 12.66 1.61
C THR A 278 -15.08 13.55 2.27
N GLU A 279 -13.84 13.52 1.76
CA GLU A 279 -12.77 14.39 2.24
C GLU A 279 -12.91 15.82 1.70
N HIS A 280 -12.51 16.79 2.52
CA HIS A 280 -12.37 18.18 2.12
C HIS A 280 -11.05 18.76 2.63
N THR A 281 -10.33 19.45 1.74
CA THR A 281 -9.05 20.08 2.08
C THR A 281 -9.17 21.60 2.05
N VAL A 282 -8.78 22.23 3.14
CA VAL A 282 -8.60 23.69 3.25
C VAL A 282 -7.11 24.00 3.24
N VAL A 283 -6.72 24.99 2.45
CA VAL A 283 -5.35 25.49 2.35
C VAL A 283 -5.27 26.85 3.03
N ALA A 284 -4.48 26.92 4.10
CA ALA A 284 -4.02 28.17 4.67
C ALA A 284 -2.86 28.74 3.85
N ARG A 285 -2.94 30.02 3.49
CA ARG A 285 -1.83 30.78 2.92
C ARG A 285 -1.34 31.81 3.94
N VAL A 286 -0.05 31.80 4.24
CA VAL A 286 0.59 32.78 5.13
C VAL A 286 1.53 33.66 4.34
N GLU A 287 1.33 34.98 4.44
CA GLU A 287 2.14 35.95 3.71
C GLU A 287 2.45 37.23 4.50
N VAL A 288 3.55 37.89 4.13
CA VAL A 288 3.95 39.23 4.60
C VAL A 288 4.25 40.09 3.37
N GLY A 289 3.50 41.16 3.17
CA GLY A 289 3.66 42.04 2.00
C GLY A 289 3.54 41.31 0.65
N GLY A 290 2.69 40.28 0.58
CA GLY A 290 2.49 39.44 -0.62
C GLY A 290 3.57 38.38 -0.87
N ARG A 291 4.45 38.13 0.11
CA ARG A 291 5.49 37.08 0.03
C ARG A 291 5.14 35.92 0.96
N PRO A 292 5.29 34.66 0.51
CA PRO A 292 4.99 33.51 1.35
C PRO A 292 5.94 33.43 2.55
N VAL A 293 5.39 33.06 3.70
CA VAL A 293 6.18 32.80 4.92
C VAL A 293 6.21 31.31 5.17
N VAL A 294 7.42 30.74 5.13
CA VAL A 294 7.69 29.31 5.36
C VAL A 294 7.85 29.02 6.85
N ASN A 295 7.51 27.79 7.26
CA ASN A 295 7.72 27.27 8.60
C ASN A 295 6.99 28.04 9.72
N VAL A 296 5.79 28.54 9.41
CA VAL A 296 4.86 29.15 10.36
C VAL A 296 3.83 28.10 10.78
N ARG A 297 3.58 27.95 12.08
CA ARG A 297 2.56 27.05 12.61
C ARG A 297 1.17 27.63 12.35
N VAL A 298 0.34 26.86 11.67
CA VAL A 298 -1.08 27.15 11.48
C VAL A 298 -1.89 26.09 12.21
N THR A 299 -2.73 26.53 13.13
CA THR A 299 -3.66 25.68 13.85
C THR A 299 -5.03 25.76 13.20
N PHE A 300 -5.57 24.60 12.84
CA PHE A 300 -6.90 24.44 12.27
C PHE A 300 -7.84 23.87 13.32
N VAL A 301 -9.02 24.45 13.43
CA VAL A 301 -10.12 23.94 14.26
C VAL A 301 -11.39 23.93 13.44
N VAL A 302 -12.00 22.76 13.31
CA VAL A 302 -13.29 22.56 12.67
C VAL A 302 -14.37 22.57 13.75
N THR A 303 -15.34 23.45 13.59
CA THR A 303 -16.48 23.59 14.50
C THR A 303 -17.79 23.47 13.73
N GLY A 304 -18.89 23.21 14.41
CA GLY A 304 -20.21 23.00 13.81
C GLY A 304 -20.82 21.68 14.27
N GLY A 305 -21.92 21.26 13.65
CA GLY A 305 -22.55 19.96 13.92
C GLY A 305 -21.77 18.78 13.31
N GLY A 306 -22.24 17.57 13.62
CA GLY A 306 -21.63 16.31 13.17
C GLY A 306 -20.33 15.96 13.91
N ASN A 307 -19.59 15.00 13.36
CA ASN A 307 -18.33 14.51 13.89
C ASN A 307 -17.21 14.77 12.85
N PRO A 308 -16.65 15.99 12.79
CA PRO A 308 -15.54 16.26 11.90
C PRO A 308 -14.30 15.46 12.30
N GLU A 309 -13.67 14.77 11.36
CA GLU A 309 -12.51 13.92 11.61
C GLU A 309 -11.37 14.23 10.62
N PRO A 310 -10.19 14.68 11.10
CA PRO A 310 -9.95 15.18 12.46
C PRO A 310 -10.67 16.52 12.71
N ALA A 311 -11.09 16.78 13.96
CA ALA A 311 -11.75 18.03 14.33
C ALA A 311 -10.77 19.22 14.49
N ALA A 312 -9.48 18.96 14.63
CA ALA A 312 -8.44 19.98 14.74
C ALA A 312 -7.09 19.41 14.30
N GLY A 313 -6.13 20.28 13.98
CA GLY A 313 -4.77 19.88 13.67
C GLY A 313 -3.83 21.06 13.47
N GLU A 314 -2.53 20.81 13.58
CA GLU A 314 -1.49 21.82 13.39
C GLU A 314 -0.60 21.44 12.22
N VAL A 315 -0.34 22.42 11.35
CA VAL A 315 0.45 22.20 10.13
C VAL A 315 1.40 23.39 9.93
N LEU A 316 2.65 23.11 9.61
CA LEU A 316 3.64 24.14 9.26
C LEU A 316 3.48 24.53 7.80
N THR A 317 3.65 25.83 7.49
CA THR A 317 3.66 26.29 6.11
C THR A 317 4.86 25.77 5.32
N ASP A 318 4.60 25.27 4.11
CA ASP A 318 5.64 24.82 3.17
C ASP A 318 6.43 25.99 2.55
N ALA A 319 7.36 25.70 1.64
CA ALA A 319 8.18 26.70 0.95
C ALA A 319 7.36 27.71 0.11
N SER A 320 6.10 27.39 -0.19
CA SER A 320 5.14 28.28 -0.85
C SER A 320 4.22 29.03 0.10
N GLY A 321 4.45 28.92 1.42
CA GLY A 321 3.65 29.58 2.45
C GLY A 321 2.32 28.89 2.71
N HIS A 322 2.17 27.62 2.32
CA HIS A 322 0.90 26.89 2.44
C HIS A 322 0.91 25.83 3.53
N ALA A 323 -0.17 25.78 4.32
CA ALA A 323 -0.47 24.68 5.22
C ALA A 323 -1.80 24.05 4.81
N ARG A 324 -1.85 22.73 4.62
CA ARG A 324 -3.04 22.02 4.12
C ARG A 324 -3.65 21.18 5.23
N PHE A 325 -4.95 21.29 5.41
CA PHE A 325 -5.70 20.54 6.41
C PHE A 325 -6.88 19.84 5.75
N THR A 326 -6.95 18.52 5.89
CA THR A 326 -7.97 17.67 5.29
C THR A 326 -8.82 17.03 6.39
N PHE A 327 -10.14 17.07 6.22
CA PHE A 327 -11.09 16.46 7.16
C PHE A 327 -12.35 15.95 6.44
N THR A 328 -13.09 15.06 7.12
CA THR A 328 -14.40 14.55 6.70
C THR A 328 -15.47 14.96 7.72
N ASN A 329 -16.77 14.78 7.41
CA ASN A 329 -17.85 14.85 8.39
C ASN A 329 -18.96 13.85 8.01
N ASP A 330 -19.66 13.31 9.01
CA ASP A 330 -20.64 12.24 8.90
C ASP A 330 -22.11 12.73 8.92
N GLN A 331 -22.35 14.04 9.07
CA GLN A 331 -23.69 14.62 9.11
C GLN A 331 -23.87 15.76 8.09
N PRO A 332 -25.09 15.97 7.56
CA PRO A 332 -25.37 16.99 6.55
C PRO A 332 -25.53 18.39 7.18
N VAL A 333 -24.42 18.94 7.65
CA VAL A 333 -24.32 20.18 8.44
C VAL A 333 -23.36 21.17 7.79
N THR A 334 -23.32 22.41 8.31
CA THR A 334 -22.26 23.36 7.96
C THR A 334 -21.18 23.35 9.04
N ASN A 335 -19.93 23.10 8.65
CA ASN A 335 -18.78 23.38 9.48
C ASN A 335 -18.17 24.75 9.21
N ILE A 336 -17.61 25.35 10.26
CA ILE A 336 -16.74 26.52 10.20
C ILE A 336 -15.33 26.03 10.48
N VAL A 337 -14.45 26.15 9.49
CA VAL A 337 -13.02 25.88 9.62
C VAL A 337 -12.35 27.19 10.01
N ARG A 338 -11.71 27.21 11.17
CA ARG A 338 -10.90 28.36 11.61
C ARG A 338 -9.44 27.97 11.50
N GLY A 339 -8.66 28.83 10.86
CA GLY A 339 -7.21 28.78 10.87
C GLY A 339 -6.70 29.98 11.63
N PHE A 340 -5.70 29.79 12.47
CA PHE A 340 -4.97 30.90 13.08
C PHE A 340 -3.47 30.57 13.12
N ILE A 341 -2.67 31.63 13.08
CA ILE A 341 -1.23 31.51 13.27
C ILE A 341 -0.96 31.60 14.77
N ASP A 342 -0.41 30.54 15.34
CA ASP A 342 -0.03 30.47 16.75
C ASP A 342 1.32 31.17 16.94
N VAL A 343 1.28 32.46 17.30
CA VAL A 343 2.45 33.36 17.33
C VAL A 343 3.30 33.13 18.58
N ASN A 344 2.66 32.79 19.70
CA ASN A 344 3.30 32.61 21.00
C ASN A 344 3.51 31.12 21.37
N ASN A 345 3.04 30.20 20.52
CA ASN A 345 3.17 28.75 20.63
C ASN A 345 2.58 28.21 21.95
N ASP A 346 1.46 28.79 22.39
CA ASP A 346 0.71 28.32 23.55
C ASP A 346 -0.49 27.42 23.17
N GLY A 347 -0.75 27.26 21.87
CA GLY A 347 -1.83 26.42 21.33
C GLY A 347 -3.23 27.03 21.49
N ASP A 348 -3.34 28.20 22.12
CA ASP A 348 -4.56 28.95 22.27
C ASP A 348 -4.63 30.07 21.22
N ARG A 349 -5.86 30.46 20.87
CA ARG A 349 -6.08 31.56 19.94
C ARG A 349 -6.11 32.88 20.68
N ASP A 350 -5.15 33.75 20.39
CA ASP A 350 -5.08 35.10 20.96
C ASP A 350 -5.71 36.20 20.05
N PRO A 351 -6.15 37.34 20.62
CA PRO A 351 -6.74 38.43 19.84
C PRO A 351 -5.80 39.11 18.82
N ASN A 352 -4.49 39.04 19.03
CA ASN A 352 -3.45 39.60 18.16
C ASN A 352 -2.97 38.63 17.08
N GLU A 353 -3.49 37.41 17.05
CA GLU A 353 -3.06 36.41 16.08
C GLU A 353 -3.80 36.54 14.74
N PRO A 354 -3.05 36.54 13.60
CA PRO A 354 -3.66 36.48 12.28
C PRO A 354 -4.48 35.20 12.14
N GLN A 355 -5.69 35.37 11.61
CA GLN A 355 -6.65 34.29 11.49
C GLN A 355 -7.53 34.50 10.27
N ASP A 356 -8.10 33.39 9.80
CA ASP A 356 -9.16 33.43 8.81
C ASP A 356 -10.13 32.27 9.01
N ARG A 357 -11.28 32.33 8.35
CA ARG A 357 -12.32 31.31 8.43
C ARG A 357 -12.81 30.90 7.05
N ALA A 358 -13.02 29.61 6.88
CA ALA A 358 -13.73 29.03 5.75
C ALA A 358 -14.99 28.31 6.24
N THR A 359 -15.91 28.04 5.31
CA THR A 359 -17.14 27.30 5.59
C THR A 359 -17.24 26.07 4.70
N LYS A 360 -17.63 24.93 5.28
CA LYS A 360 -17.86 23.71 4.52
C LYS A 360 -19.28 23.23 4.76
N ARG A 361 -20.05 23.06 3.69
CA ARG A 361 -21.41 22.52 3.75
C ARG A 361 -21.40 21.06 3.31
N TRP A 362 -22.00 20.19 4.12
CA TRP A 362 -22.14 18.77 3.82
C TRP A 362 -23.58 18.47 3.44
N LEU A 363 -23.79 17.84 2.29
CA LEU A 363 -25.11 17.45 1.80
C LEU A 363 -25.28 15.93 1.88
N ALA A 364 -26.47 15.47 2.27
CA ALA A 364 -26.85 14.07 2.19
C ALA A 364 -27.90 13.89 1.10
N GLY A 365 -27.77 12.83 0.31
CA GLY A 365 -28.81 12.35 -0.58
C GLY A 365 -29.62 11.24 0.09
N SER A 366 -30.92 11.20 -0.19
CA SER A 366 -31.77 10.05 0.12
C SER A 366 -32.60 9.72 -1.10
N LEU A 367 -32.48 8.49 -1.58
CA LEU A 367 -33.17 7.96 -2.74
C LEU A 367 -34.41 7.18 -2.28
N THR A 368 -35.50 7.36 -3.01
CA THR A 368 -36.72 6.57 -2.83
C THR A 368 -37.25 6.15 -4.20
N VAL A 369 -37.86 4.97 -4.28
CA VAL A 369 -38.59 4.51 -5.47
C VAL A 369 -40.03 4.28 -5.04
N ARG A 370 -41.00 4.87 -5.76
CA ARG A 370 -42.43 4.76 -5.46
C ARG A 370 -43.26 4.38 -6.69
N PRO A 371 -44.20 3.43 -6.59
CA PRO A 371 -44.47 2.55 -5.44
C PRO A 371 -43.26 1.69 -5.03
N ASP A 372 -43.25 1.20 -3.79
CA ASP A 372 -42.11 0.48 -3.18
C ASP A 372 -41.89 -0.93 -3.79
N ALA A 373 -42.81 -1.36 -4.66
CA ALA A 373 -42.69 -2.52 -5.54
C ALA A 373 -43.04 -2.07 -6.97
N MET A 374 -42.24 -2.51 -7.94
CA MET A 374 -42.61 -2.45 -9.34
C MET A 374 -43.81 -3.36 -9.57
N THR A 375 -44.59 -2.98 -10.55
CA THR A 375 -45.85 -3.56 -11.00
C THR A 375 -45.86 -5.09 -11.10
N THR A 376 -47.07 -5.64 -11.31
CA THR A 376 -47.21 -7.08 -11.62
C THR A 376 -46.68 -7.38 -13.02
N GLU A 377 -46.20 -8.61 -13.29
CA GLU A 377 -45.75 -9.09 -14.61
C GLU A 377 -46.59 -8.56 -15.80
N ALA A 378 -47.92 -8.46 -15.66
CA ALA A 378 -48.83 -8.00 -16.70
C ALA A 378 -48.57 -6.56 -17.23
N GLU A 379 -47.83 -5.74 -16.49
CA GLU A 379 -47.53 -4.34 -16.82
C GLU A 379 -46.09 -4.16 -17.36
N VAL A 380 -45.26 -5.22 -17.30
CA VAL A 380 -43.87 -5.20 -17.78
C VAL A 380 -43.80 -4.98 -19.30
N GLY A 381 -42.93 -4.07 -19.73
CA GLY A 381 -42.66 -3.75 -21.13
C GLY A 381 -43.71 -2.85 -21.78
N ASP A 382 -44.63 -2.28 -20.99
CA ASP A 382 -45.60 -1.31 -21.49
C ASP A 382 -45.00 0.12 -21.56
N ALA A 383 -45.83 1.11 -21.91
CA ALA A 383 -45.41 2.52 -22.03
C ALA A 383 -45.77 3.36 -20.79
N THR A 384 -46.19 2.72 -19.71
CA THR A 384 -46.60 3.32 -18.45
C THR A 384 -45.43 3.21 -17.48
N ALA A 385 -45.13 4.29 -16.75
CA ALA A 385 -44.08 4.21 -15.74
C ALA A 385 -44.58 3.37 -14.56
N ASP A 386 -43.84 2.31 -14.23
CA ASP A 386 -44.14 1.39 -13.13
C ASP A 386 -43.83 2.03 -11.77
N ALA A 387 -42.78 2.85 -11.73
CA ALA A 387 -42.38 3.59 -10.55
C ALA A 387 -41.76 4.95 -10.89
N THR A 388 -41.46 5.72 -9.85
CA THR A 388 -40.69 6.96 -9.93
C THR A 388 -39.56 6.89 -8.92
N ALA A 389 -38.32 6.92 -9.40
CA ALA A 389 -37.15 7.15 -8.57
C ALA A 389 -37.07 8.64 -8.24
N THR A 390 -36.89 8.97 -6.97
CA THR A 390 -36.80 10.35 -6.47
C THR A 390 -35.66 10.46 -5.47
N LEU A 391 -34.59 11.13 -5.88
CA LEU A 391 -33.50 11.55 -5.02
C LEU A 391 -33.85 12.89 -4.37
N VAL A 392 -33.56 13.00 -3.08
CA VAL A 392 -33.73 14.23 -2.32
C VAL A 392 -32.39 14.60 -1.67
N VAL A 393 -31.84 15.76 -2.01
CA VAL A 393 -30.56 16.25 -1.46
C VAL A 393 -30.83 17.39 -0.47
N ARG A 394 -30.28 17.28 0.74
CA ARG A 394 -30.55 18.22 1.85
C ARG A 394 -29.34 18.48 2.73
N ASP A 395 -29.41 19.58 3.46
CA ASP A 395 -28.59 19.89 4.64
C ASP A 395 -29.44 20.37 5.83
N GLU A 396 -28.78 20.80 6.91
CA GLU A 396 -29.39 21.41 8.09
C GLU A 396 -30.25 22.67 7.80
N ARG A 397 -30.08 23.31 6.64
CA ARG A 397 -30.83 24.49 6.21
C ARG A 397 -32.06 24.12 5.39
N GLY A 398 -32.13 22.90 4.88
CA GLY A 398 -33.25 22.37 4.12
C GLY A 398 -32.84 21.74 2.79
N PRO A 399 -33.73 21.70 1.80
CA PRO A 399 -33.42 21.15 0.49
C PRO A 399 -32.37 21.97 -0.27
N ALA A 400 -31.51 21.28 -1.01
CA ALA A 400 -30.45 21.88 -1.81
C ALA A 400 -30.82 21.87 -3.30
N GLU A 401 -31.05 23.06 -3.87
CA GLU A 401 -31.34 23.27 -5.29
C GLU A 401 -30.04 23.29 -6.14
N GLY A 402 -30.14 22.82 -7.38
CA GLY A 402 -29.10 22.94 -8.39
C GLY A 402 -27.90 22.01 -8.19
N ILE A 403 -28.04 20.95 -7.38
CA ILE A 403 -26.97 19.97 -7.16
C ILE A 403 -26.92 19.02 -8.37
N PRO A 404 -25.79 18.94 -9.10
CA PRO A 404 -25.64 17.99 -10.20
C PRO A 404 -25.65 16.56 -9.68
N VAL A 405 -26.52 15.73 -10.25
CA VAL A 405 -26.75 14.35 -9.81
C VAL A 405 -27.00 13.45 -11.00
N LEU A 406 -26.77 12.16 -10.78
CA LEU A 406 -27.00 11.11 -11.75
C LEU A 406 -27.73 9.95 -11.07
N LEU A 407 -28.79 9.44 -11.71
CA LEU A 407 -29.37 8.15 -11.33
C LEU A 407 -28.88 7.07 -12.28
N GLU A 408 -28.55 5.91 -11.73
CA GLU A 408 -28.11 4.73 -12.47
C GLU A 408 -29.01 3.54 -12.13
N ILE A 409 -29.46 2.80 -13.14
CA ILE A 409 -30.06 1.48 -13.00
C ILE A 409 -28.94 0.44 -13.09
N ARG A 410 -28.82 -0.42 -12.08
CA ARG A 410 -27.94 -1.59 -12.06
C ARG A 410 -28.77 -2.85 -12.20
N ASP A 411 -28.88 -3.32 -13.43
CA ASP A 411 -29.71 -4.47 -13.81
C ASP A 411 -28.96 -5.37 -14.82
N SER A 412 -29.71 -6.15 -15.62
CA SER A 412 -29.16 -6.91 -16.75
C SER A 412 -29.90 -6.58 -18.03
N ASP A 413 -29.18 -6.29 -19.12
CA ASP A 413 -29.73 -6.09 -20.48
C ASP A 413 -30.62 -7.26 -20.95
N THR A 414 -30.43 -8.45 -20.36
CA THR A 414 -31.27 -9.62 -20.55
C THR A 414 -31.55 -10.22 -19.17
N PRO A 415 -32.82 -10.25 -18.71
CA PRO A 415 -33.19 -10.79 -17.41
C PRO A 415 -32.61 -12.19 -17.19
N SER A 416 -32.08 -12.46 -15.99
CA SER A 416 -31.53 -13.77 -15.64
C SER A 416 -31.52 -14.01 -14.13
N GLY A 417 -31.93 -15.22 -13.71
CA GLY A 417 -32.17 -15.49 -12.29
C GLY A 417 -33.26 -14.54 -11.77
N THR A 418 -33.04 -13.97 -10.59
CA THR A 418 -33.98 -13.03 -9.93
C THR A 418 -33.66 -11.55 -10.26
N ARG A 419 -33.20 -11.26 -11.48
CA ARG A 419 -32.88 -9.90 -11.96
C ARG A 419 -33.81 -9.53 -13.12
N ALA A 420 -34.51 -8.42 -12.95
CA ALA A 420 -35.26 -7.79 -14.03
C ALA A 420 -34.35 -6.89 -14.89
N SER A 421 -34.88 -6.42 -16.01
CA SER A 421 -34.38 -5.30 -16.79
C SER A 421 -35.32 -4.10 -16.61
N ALA A 422 -34.79 -2.89 -16.50
CA ALA A 422 -35.53 -1.66 -16.36
C ALA A 422 -34.89 -0.51 -17.16
N SER A 423 -35.60 0.61 -17.27
CA SER A 423 -35.11 1.81 -17.98
C SER A 423 -35.72 3.07 -17.40
N PHE A 424 -35.03 4.22 -17.54
CA PHE A 424 -35.62 5.54 -17.25
C PHE A 424 -36.52 6.07 -18.38
N ALA A 425 -36.61 5.34 -19.49
CA ALA A 425 -37.50 5.62 -20.62
C ALA A 425 -38.38 4.41 -20.93
N ALA A 426 -39.50 4.65 -21.63
CA ALA A 426 -40.36 3.54 -22.07
C ALA A 426 -39.57 2.58 -22.97
N CYS A 427 -39.64 1.28 -22.66
CA CYS A 427 -38.91 0.20 -23.34
C CYS A 427 -39.12 0.27 -24.88
N PRO A 428 -38.10 0.00 -25.74
CA PRO A 428 -36.91 -0.83 -25.54
C PRO A 428 -35.58 -0.04 -25.60
N VAL A 429 -35.52 1.11 -24.93
CA VAL A 429 -34.30 1.93 -24.86
C VAL A 429 -33.53 1.54 -23.60
N ASN A 430 -32.28 1.06 -23.74
CA ASN A 430 -31.37 0.90 -22.59
C ASN A 430 -30.91 2.31 -22.19
N ASP A 431 -31.71 2.96 -21.34
CA ASP A 431 -31.51 4.30 -20.81
C ASP A 431 -31.35 4.20 -19.30
N ASP A 432 -30.24 3.57 -18.91
CA ASP A 432 -29.98 3.18 -17.52
C ASP A 432 -29.32 4.30 -16.73
N ILE A 433 -29.06 5.44 -17.37
CA ILE A 433 -28.37 6.59 -16.79
C ILE A 433 -29.19 7.84 -17.04
N ALA A 434 -29.64 8.47 -15.96
CA ALA A 434 -30.40 9.71 -16.04
C ALA A 434 -29.69 10.84 -15.28
N PRO A 435 -28.95 11.72 -15.98
CA PRO A 435 -28.32 12.88 -15.37
C PRO A 435 -29.31 14.05 -15.20
N GLY A 436 -28.97 14.96 -14.30
CA GLY A 436 -29.63 16.25 -14.16
C GLY A 436 -29.19 17.00 -12.90
N ALA A 437 -30.09 17.84 -12.38
CA ALA A 437 -29.84 18.59 -11.16
C ALA A 437 -31.09 18.63 -10.28
N THR A 438 -30.91 18.77 -8.98
CA THR A 438 -32.02 18.94 -8.04
C THR A 438 -32.78 20.25 -8.28
N ASP A 439 -34.09 20.21 -8.13
CA ASP A 439 -34.99 21.36 -8.29
C ASP A 439 -35.03 22.27 -7.04
N ALA A 440 -35.91 23.27 -7.04
CA ALA A 440 -36.08 24.24 -5.95
C ALA A 440 -36.50 23.63 -4.60
N ILE A 441 -36.99 22.38 -4.59
CA ILE A 441 -37.31 21.63 -3.37
C ILE A 441 -36.29 20.51 -3.09
N GLY A 442 -35.12 20.58 -3.75
CA GLY A 442 -33.99 19.68 -3.59
C GLY A 442 -34.24 18.28 -4.14
N GLN A 443 -35.14 18.13 -5.10
CA GLN A 443 -35.53 16.83 -5.65
C GLN A 443 -35.06 16.63 -7.08
N PHE A 444 -34.71 15.39 -7.40
CA PHE A 444 -34.49 14.93 -8.76
C PHE A 444 -35.24 13.62 -8.97
N SER A 445 -36.21 13.64 -9.87
CA SER A 445 -37.09 12.50 -10.13
C SER A 445 -37.01 12.01 -11.56
N ARG A 446 -37.10 10.69 -11.74
CA ARG A 446 -37.19 10.03 -13.03
C ARG A 446 -38.23 8.91 -13.00
N PRO A 447 -39.06 8.78 -14.06
CA PRO A 447 -39.91 7.61 -14.22
C PRO A 447 -39.03 6.38 -14.39
N LEU A 448 -39.55 5.22 -13.99
CA LEU A 448 -38.86 3.95 -14.04
C LEU A 448 -39.80 2.92 -14.64
N PHE A 449 -39.32 2.23 -15.68
CA PHE A 449 -40.08 1.27 -16.46
C PHE A 449 -39.44 -0.12 -16.30
N ALA A 450 -40.23 -1.14 -15.99
CA ALA A 450 -39.83 -2.54 -16.03
C ALA A 450 -39.86 -3.00 -17.49
N CYS A 451 -38.73 -3.44 -18.03
CA CYS A 451 -38.60 -3.82 -19.43
C CYS A 451 -38.55 -5.33 -19.66
N GLY A 452 -38.23 -6.11 -18.64
CA GLY A 452 -38.28 -7.57 -18.73
C GLY A 452 -38.02 -8.23 -17.39
N ILE A 453 -38.56 -9.43 -17.21
CA ILE A 453 -38.42 -10.25 -16.01
C ILE A 453 -38.12 -11.71 -16.39
N VAL A 454 -37.81 -12.54 -15.41
CA VAL A 454 -37.79 -13.99 -15.56
C VAL A 454 -38.99 -14.57 -14.82
N ASP A 455 -40.01 -15.02 -15.57
CA ASP A 455 -41.15 -15.75 -15.01
C ASP A 455 -40.69 -17.16 -14.57
N ASP A 456 -40.28 -17.27 -13.30
CA ASP A 456 -39.88 -18.52 -12.64
C ASP A 456 -40.57 -18.79 -11.30
N GLY A 457 -41.56 -17.95 -10.96
CA GLY A 457 -42.30 -17.94 -9.71
C GLY A 457 -41.54 -17.26 -8.55
N VAL A 458 -40.46 -16.54 -8.83
CA VAL A 458 -39.66 -15.80 -7.85
C VAL A 458 -39.51 -14.35 -8.28
N ASN A 459 -39.90 -13.44 -7.39
CA ASN A 459 -39.84 -12.00 -7.70
C ASN A 459 -38.42 -11.54 -8.08
N ASP A 460 -38.36 -10.73 -9.10
CA ASP A 460 -37.13 -10.15 -9.63
C ASP A 460 -36.77 -8.83 -8.93
N THR A 461 -35.53 -8.39 -9.07
CA THR A 461 -35.07 -7.14 -8.46
C THR A 461 -34.30 -6.25 -9.42
N VAL A 462 -34.36 -4.93 -9.16
CA VAL A 462 -33.59 -3.89 -9.83
C VAL A 462 -33.03 -2.96 -8.77
N THR A 463 -31.80 -2.51 -8.96
CA THR A 463 -31.15 -1.54 -8.07
C THR A 463 -31.01 -0.20 -8.78
N VAL A 464 -31.39 0.88 -8.10
CA VAL A 464 -31.16 2.25 -8.54
C VAL A 464 -30.16 2.90 -7.60
N ASN A 465 -29.07 3.42 -8.16
CA ASN A 465 -28.07 4.19 -7.45
C ASN A 465 -28.28 5.68 -7.74
N ALA A 466 -28.00 6.51 -6.74
CA ALA A 466 -27.92 7.95 -6.88
C ALA A 466 -26.50 8.42 -6.64
N TYR A 467 -25.94 9.16 -7.58
CA TYR A 467 -24.60 9.73 -7.51
C TYR A 467 -24.66 11.26 -7.51
N TRP A 468 -23.71 11.88 -6.82
CA TRP A 468 -23.32 13.26 -7.05
C TRP A 468 -22.42 13.30 -8.28
N ASP A 469 -22.85 14.03 -9.31
CA ASP A 469 -22.08 14.24 -10.54
C ASP A 469 -21.06 15.37 -10.28
N SER A 470 -19.85 14.97 -9.93
CA SER A 470 -18.83 15.85 -9.35
C SER A 470 -18.27 16.86 -10.34
N ASN A 471 -18.30 16.56 -11.65
CA ASN A 471 -17.84 17.45 -12.71
C ASN A 471 -18.98 18.06 -13.55
N ALA A 472 -20.23 17.70 -13.25
CA ALA A 472 -21.44 18.14 -13.93
C ALA A 472 -21.43 17.82 -15.44
N ASN A 473 -20.81 16.70 -15.85
CA ASN A 473 -20.72 16.29 -17.25
C ASN A 473 -21.91 15.41 -17.70
N GLY A 474 -22.75 14.97 -16.76
CA GLY A 474 -23.89 14.09 -16.99
C GLY A 474 -23.53 12.65 -17.38
N GLN A 475 -22.30 12.22 -17.11
CA GLN A 475 -21.81 10.86 -17.32
C GLN A 475 -21.36 10.28 -15.98
N LEU A 476 -21.55 8.97 -15.79
CA LEU A 476 -21.07 8.32 -14.59
C LEU A 476 -19.55 8.11 -14.69
N ASP A 477 -18.81 8.78 -13.82
CA ASP A 477 -17.36 8.67 -13.67
C ASP A 477 -17.03 7.93 -12.36
N PRO A 478 -16.74 6.60 -12.37
CA PRO A 478 -16.58 5.82 -11.14
C PRO A 478 -15.45 6.29 -10.20
N ASP A 479 -14.46 6.98 -10.75
CA ASP A 479 -13.31 7.50 -10.00
C ASP A 479 -13.55 8.92 -9.43
N LEU A 480 -14.69 9.54 -9.75
CA LEU A 480 -14.97 10.94 -9.43
C LEU A 480 -16.36 11.18 -8.83
N ASP A 481 -17.37 10.47 -9.30
CA ASP A 481 -18.75 10.60 -8.82
C ASP A 481 -18.96 9.85 -7.52
N VAL A 482 -19.66 10.52 -6.61
CA VAL A 482 -19.82 10.02 -5.24
C VAL A 482 -21.19 9.40 -5.09
N LEU A 483 -21.24 8.12 -4.70
CA LEU A 483 -22.51 7.45 -4.37
C LEU A 483 -23.15 8.14 -3.17
N LEU A 484 -24.37 8.64 -3.36
CA LEU A 484 -25.17 9.31 -2.33
C LEU A 484 -26.09 8.33 -1.60
N ASP A 485 -26.78 7.48 -2.35
CA ASP A 485 -27.70 6.47 -1.80
C ASP A 485 -28.00 5.38 -2.85
N SER A 486 -28.54 4.25 -2.41
CA SER A 486 -28.92 3.12 -3.28
C SER A 486 -30.19 2.45 -2.78
N VAL A 487 -31.11 2.13 -3.70
CA VAL A 487 -32.37 1.45 -3.40
C VAL A 487 -32.53 0.26 -4.33
N THR A 488 -32.72 -0.92 -3.76
CA THR A 488 -33.18 -2.11 -4.48
C THR A 488 -34.67 -2.28 -4.25
N PHE A 489 -35.45 -2.46 -5.32
CA PHE A 489 -36.87 -2.77 -5.23
C PHE A 489 -37.18 -4.01 -6.07
N THR A 490 -38.38 -4.55 -5.87
CA THR A 490 -38.82 -5.86 -6.39
C THR A 490 -39.85 -5.69 -7.50
N VAL A 491 -39.81 -6.54 -8.52
CA VAL A 491 -40.85 -6.72 -9.56
C VAL A 491 -41.54 -8.05 -9.25
N ASP A 492 -42.86 -8.02 -9.05
CA ASP A 492 -43.59 -9.19 -8.58
C ASP A 492 -43.90 -10.16 -9.73
N ASP A 493 -43.50 -11.42 -9.54
CA ASP A 493 -43.92 -12.55 -10.37
C ASP A 493 -45.33 -13.02 -9.93
N LEU A 494 -46.16 -13.49 -10.87
CA LEU A 494 -47.60 -13.76 -10.64
C LEU A 494 -47.94 -15.16 -10.12
#